data_AF-A0A9D6RFU5-F1
#
_entry.id   AF-A0A9D6RFU5-F1
#
_cell.length_a   1.000
_cell.length_b   1.000
_cell.length_c   1.000
_cell.angle_alpha   90.00
_cell.angle_beta   90.00
_cell.angle_gamma   90.00
#
_symmetry.space_group_name_H-M   'P 1'
#
loop_
_entity.id
_entity.type
_entity.pdbx_description
1 polymer ?
#
loop_
_entity_poly.entity_id
_entity_poly.type
_entity_poly.pdbx_seq_one_letter_code
_entity_poly.pdbx_strand_id
1 'polypeptide(L)'
;MQLGLPGCANRPSHPPQFEDFRRAFALGVETPEGVTRLLAVFEQGALTQAELSAILGSSDPVELVGAATQARVQDPLGLKLALRATALDPSRPIVWAALSYKTITLVGNGAGDRRQNLGLLSNALRRWESLEPSNSVPRYLEARYSLFLTNVPGAVESVAMANRMTQFDTYEEPIRTCVEKVFRARGYPRYSALLLASGHSSGSLHLTMAGKELLRAAPVTPVTPADLSILGRRVASGKTMLAELLGLSLQLQAMDRGASKPLEKERSVLVQRKTYIQQMAKFLTSPAVSGVSEERWVQFYEASSNKGEMSATEDLAREEGHPLN
;
A
#
# COMPACT_ATOMS: atom_id res chain seq x y z
N MET A 1 31.00 40.49 28.73
CA MET A 1 30.10 40.16 27.60
C MET A 1 30.34 38.71 27.19
N GLN A 2 29.57 37.78 27.75
CA GLN A 2 29.51 36.41 27.25
C GLN A 2 28.47 36.39 26.13
N LEU A 3 28.93 36.18 24.91
CA LEU A 3 28.06 35.92 23.76
C LEU A 3 27.59 34.47 23.87
N GLY A 4 26.30 34.29 24.13
CA GLY A 4 25.64 33.00 24.12
C GLY A 4 25.66 32.41 22.71
N LEU A 5 26.17 31.19 22.59
CA LEU A 5 26.08 30.38 21.37
C LEU A 5 24.61 30.01 21.10
N PRO A 6 24.14 30.06 19.83
CA PRO A 6 22.80 29.64 19.46
C PRO A 6 22.73 28.12 19.44
N GLY A 7 22.47 27.52 20.62
CA GLY A 7 22.09 26.13 20.78
C GLY A 7 20.58 26.02 20.97
N CYS A 8 19.84 25.80 19.88
CA CYS A 8 18.48 25.25 19.94
C CYS A 8 18.30 24.23 18.82
N ALA A 9 17.88 23.02 19.21
CA ALA A 9 17.74 21.81 18.43
C ALA A 9 16.81 21.94 17.20
N ASN A 10 17.33 21.74 15.99
CA ASN A 10 16.51 21.41 14.82
C ASN A 10 16.19 19.91 14.80
N ARG A 11 15.61 19.37 15.88
CA ARG A 11 14.88 18.11 15.75
C ARG A 11 13.52 18.46 15.13
N PRO A 12 13.18 17.92 13.95
CA PRO A 12 11.89 18.21 13.36
C PRO A 12 10.78 17.67 14.28
N SER A 13 9.66 18.40 14.35
CA SER A 13 8.59 18.17 15.33
C SER A 13 7.85 16.85 15.08
N HIS A 14 7.73 16.00 16.09
CA HIS A 14 6.86 14.82 16.02
C HIS A 14 5.54 15.14 16.74
N PRO A 15 4.38 15.08 16.06
CA PRO A 15 4.17 14.66 14.67
C PRO A 15 4.53 15.75 13.63
N PRO A 16 4.89 15.37 12.38
CA PRO A 16 5.17 16.32 11.32
C PRO A 16 3.92 17.14 10.97
N GLN A 17 4.13 18.41 10.66
CA GLN A 17 3.09 19.36 10.26
C GLN A 17 3.03 19.49 8.74
N PHE A 18 1.97 20.08 8.21
CA PHE A 18 1.80 20.35 6.77
C PHE A 18 3.03 21.01 6.13
N GLU A 19 3.60 22.00 6.81
CA GLU A 19 4.79 22.73 6.34
C GLU A 19 6.07 21.86 6.27
N ASP A 20 6.18 20.79 7.07
CA ASP A 20 7.29 19.83 6.94
C ASP A 20 7.22 19.10 5.61
N PHE A 21 6.02 18.65 5.24
CA PHE A 21 5.78 17.99 3.96
C PHE A 21 5.99 18.95 2.78
N ARG A 22 5.47 20.18 2.86
CA ARG A 22 5.66 21.18 1.80
C ARG A 22 7.13 21.50 1.55
N ARG A 23 7.92 21.70 2.62
CA ARG A 23 9.37 21.95 2.49
C ARG A 23 10.10 20.79 1.83
N ALA A 24 9.79 19.56 2.23
CA ALA A 24 10.38 18.38 1.61
C ALA A 24 9.96 18.24 0.13
N PHE A 25 8.70 18.52 -0.17
CA PHE A 25 8.14 18.46 -1.51
C PHE A 25 8.72 19.50 -2.47
N ALA A 26 9.00 20.71 -1.97
CA ALA A 26 9.57 21.81 -2.76
C ALA A 26 10.96 21.51 -3.33
N LEU A 27 11.67 20.53 -2.76
CA LEU A 27 12.96 20.05 -3.28
C LEU A 27 12.81 19.11 -4.50
N GLY A 28 11.56 18.77 -4.85
CA GLY A 28 11.21 17.95 -6.00
C GLY A 28 11.36 16.45 -5.75
N VAL A 29 10.29 15.68 -5.98
CA VAL A 29 10.30 14.21 -5.86
C VAL A 29 11.19 13.49 -6.87
N GLU A 30 11.63 14.21 -7.89
CA GLU A 30 12.52 13.72 -8.95
C GLU A 30 14.01 13.82 -8.56
N THR A 31 14.33 14.53 -7.47
CA THR A 31 15.71 14.69 -7.01
C THR A 31 16.02 13.70 -5.88
N PRO A 32 17.24 13.11 -5.82
CA PRO A 32 17.64 12.26 -4.70
C PRO A 32 17.51 12.95 -3.34
N GLU A 33 17.78 14.26 -3.28
CA GLU A 33 17.64 15.06 -2.07
C GLU A 33 16.16 15.20 -1.65
N GLY A 34 15.26 15.54 -2.58
CA GLY A 34 13.84 15.66 -2.29
C GLY A 34 13.21 14.33 -1.86
N VAL A 35 13.58 13.22 -2.51
CA VAL A 35 13.18 11.87 -2.07
C VAL A 35 13.66 11.59 -0.65
N THR A 36 14.94 11.85 -0.36
CA THR A 36 15.50 11.64 0.98
C THR A 36 14.77 12.46 2.04
N ARG A 37 14.44 13.72 1.72
CA ARG A 37 13.73 14.61 2.63
C ARG A 37 12.30 14.17 2.86
N LEU A 38 11.59 13.74 1.82
CA LEU A 38 10.24 13.19 1.97
C LEU A 38 10.24 11.92 2.80
N LEU A 39 11.16 10.99 2.52
CA LEU A 39 11.33 9.78 3.32
C LEU A 39 11.59 10.11 4.79
N ALA A 40 12.44 11.10 5.08
CA ALA A 40 12.69 11.54 6.45
C ALA A 40 11.42 12.07 7.15
N VAL A 41 10.56 12.82 6.45
CA VAL A 41 9.28 13.30 7.02
C VAL A 41 8.33 12.11 7.26
N PHE A 42 8.24 11.15 6.34
CA PHE A 42 7.43 9.93 6.55
C PHE A 42 7.95 9.08 7.71
N GLU A 43 9.27 8.88 7.81
CA GLU A 43 9.91 8.14 8.90
C GLU A 43 9.71 8.80 10.26
N GLN A 44 9.72 10.14 10.29
CA GLN A 44 9.42 10.95 11.47
C GLN A 44 7.94 10.89 11.84
N GLY A 45 7.04 10.78 10.86
CA GLY A 45 5.61 10.62 11.06
C GLY A 45 5.22 9.23 11.57
N ALA A 46 6.05 8.21 11.33
CA ALA A 46 5.82 6.87 11.85
C ALA A 46 5.67 6.88 13.38
N LEU A 47 4.76 6.05 13.89
CA LEU A 47 4.55 5.88 15.33
C LEU A 47 5.87 5.48 16.01
N THR A 48 6.17 6.16 17.11
CA THR A 48 7.33 5.85 17.95
C THR A 48 7.13 4.51 18.66
N GLN A 49 8.23 3.89 19.08
CA GLN A 49 8.19 2.66 19.85
C GLN A 49 7.39 2.81 21.16
N ALA A 50 7.42 3.99 21.78
CA ALA A 50 6.64 4.31 22.97
C ALA A 50 5.13 4.33 22.67
N GLU A 51 4.71 4.97 21.58
CA GLU A 51 3.32 4.99 21.14
C GLU A 51 2.83 3.60 20.75
N LEU A 52 3.63 2.83 20.00
CA LEU A 52 3.32 1.45 19.66
C LEU A 52 3.16 0.58 20.91
N SER A 53 4.02 0.78 21.92
CA SER A 53 3.91 0.07 23.21
C SER A 53 2.66 0.45 23.97
N ALA A 54 2.27 1.73 23.98
CA ALA A 54 1.03 2.17 24.59
C ALA A 54 -0.20 1.59 23.88
N ILE A 55 -0.21 1.59 22.54
CA ILE A 55 -1.30 1.02 21.73
C ILE A 55 -1.39 -0.50 21.91
N LEU A 56 -0.29 -1.19 22.17
CA LEU A 56 -0.30 -2.62 22.48
C LEU A 56 -1.15 -2.95 23.72
N GLY A 57 -1.40 -2.00 24.62
CA GLY A 57 -2.33 -2.13 25.73
C GLY A 57 -3.82 -1.98 25.35
N SER A 58 -4.12 -1.48 24.15
CA SER A 58 -5.50 -1.20 23.69
C SER A 58 -6.35 -2.47 23.61
N SER A 59 -7.65 -2.28 23.80
CA SER A 59 -8.71 -3.26 23.57
C SER A 59 -9.44 -3.05 22.23
N ASP A 60 -9.09 -1.99 21.47
CA ASP A 60 -9.69 -1.73 20.16
C ASP A 60 -8.87 -2.43 19.04
N PRO A 61 -9.43 -3.45 18.37
CA PRO A 61 -8.73 -4.12 17.27
C PRO A 61 -8.41 -3.20 16.09
N VAL A 62 -9.20 -2.14 15.87
CA VAL A 62 -8.96 -1.15 14.81
C VAL A 62 -7.68 -0.36 15.12
N GLU A 63 -7.47 0.03 16.37
CA GLU A 63 -6.25 0.72 16.77
C GLU A 63 -5.01 -0.16 16.61
N LEU A 64 -5.13 -1.43 17.00
CA LEU A 64 -4.04 -2.39 16.87
C LEU A 64 -3.70 -2.65 15.40
N VAL A 65 -4.68 -2.78 14.52
CA VAL A 65 -4.47 -2.93 13.07
C VAL A 65 -3.76 -1.70 12.49
N GLY A 66 -4.28 -0.50 12.77
CA GLY A 66 -3.67 0.74 12.25
C GLY A 66 -2.22 0.90 12.69
N ALA A 67 -1.93 0.64 13.96
CA ALA A 67 -0.59 0.70 14.51
C ALA A 67 0.34 -0.39 13.94
N ALA A 68 -0.15 -1.63 13.81
CA ALA A 68 0.63 -2.73 13.24
C ALA A 68 1.06 -2.46 11.80
N THR A 69 0.19 -1.88 10.98
CA THR A 69 0.45 -1.57 9.58
C THR A 69 1.47 -0.43 9.43
N GLN A 70 1.49 0.54 10.34
CA GLN A 70 2.43 1.66 10.31
C GLN A 70 3.75 1.40 11.03
N ALA A 71 3.81 0.34 11.84
CA ALA A 71 5.05 -0.07 12.48
C ALA A 71 6.10 -0.42 11.42
N ARG A 72 7.31 0.10 11.61
CA ARG A 72 8.46 -0.15 10.73
C ARG A 72 8.68 -1.65 10.54
N VAL A 73 9.25 -2.05 9.40
CA VAL A 73 9.46 -3.47 9.07
C VAL A 73 10.30 -4.19 10.13
N GLN A 74 11.33 -3.52 10.65
CA GLN A 74 12.24 -4.06 11.68
C GLN A 74 11.69 -3.93 13.11
N ASP A 75 10.56 -3.23 13.33
CA ASP A 75 10.03 -3.03 14.68
C ASP A 75 9.28 -4.29 15.17
N PRO A 76 9.76 -4.96 16.23
CA PRO A 76 9.12 -6.18 16.73
C PRO A 76 7.71 -5.94 17.29
N LEU A 77 7.34 -4.71 17.64
CA LEU A 77 6.01 -4.38 18.12
C LEU A 77 4.96 -4.50 17.03
N GLY A 78 5.31 -4.24 15.76
CA GLY A 78 4.36 -4.31 14.65
C GLY A 78 3.70 -5.68 14.52
N LEU A 79 4.48 -6.76 14.64
CA LEU A 79 3.95 -8.12 14.62
C LEU A 79 3.12 -8.43 15.88
N LYS A 80 3.57 -7.98 17.06
CA LYS A 80 2.84 -8.18 18.32
C LYS A 80 1.46 -7.50 18.30
N LEU A 81 1.37 -6.30 17.74
CA LEU A 81 0.12 -5.56 17.56
C LEU A 81 -0.85 -6.33 16.65
N ALA A 82 -0.37 -6.81 15.49
CA ALA A 82 -1.19 -7.61 14.57
C ALA A 82 -1.71 -8.90 15.24
N LEU A 83 -0.84 -9.61 15.96
CA LEU A 83 -1.23 -10.83 16.70
C LEU A 83 -2.22 -10.55 17.82
N ARG A 84 -2.07 -9.43 18.52
CA ARG A 84 -3.02 -9.03 19.55
C ARG A 84 -4.38 -8.70 18.95
N ALA A 85 -4.42 -8.04 17.79
CA ALA A 85 -5.67 -7.74 17.10
C ALA A 85 -6.45 -9.02 16.77
N THR A 86 -5.76 -10.07 16.30
CA THR A 86 -6.41 -11.37 16.03
C THR A 86 -6.83 -12.12 17.27
N ALA A 87 -6.15 -11.94 18.39
CA ALA A 87 -6.56 -12.52 19.67
C ALA A 87 -7.80 -11.83 20.27
N LEU A 88 -7.94 -10.52 20.08
CA LEU A 88 -9.08 -9.75 20.60
C LEU A 88 -10.37 -9.95 19.80
N ASP A 89 -10.27 -9.97 18.47
CA ASP A 89 -11.44 -10.11 17.59
C ASP A 89 -11.15 -11.09 16.44
N PRO A 90 -11.08 -12.40 16.72
CA PRO A 90 -10.75 -13.41 15.72
C PRO A 90 -11.83 -13.59 14.66
N SER A 91 -13.04 -13.06 14.87
CA SER A 91 -14.15 -13.11 13.91
C SER A 91 -14.05 -12.08 12.79
N ARG A 92 -13.20 -11.06 12.94
CA ARG A 92 -13.17 -9.93 12.01
C ARG A 92 -12.12 -10.12 10.92
N PRO A 93 -12.47 -10.16 9.62
CA PRO A 93 -11.48 -10.48 8.58
C PRO A 93 -10.31 -9.49 8.48
N ILE A 94 -10.53 -8.19 8.76
CA ILE A 94 -9.49 -7.15 8.69
C ILE A 94 -8.27 -7.45 9.56
N VAL A 95 -8.45 -8.08 10.73
CA VAL A 95 -7.33 -8.39 11.64
C VAL A 95 -6.42 -9.46 11.04
N TRP A 96 -7.01 -10.41 10.29
CA TRP A 96 -6.29 -11.46 9.59
C TRP A 96 -5.64 -10.92 8.33
N ALA A 97 -6.32 -10.04 7.58
CA ALA A 97 -5.73 -9.34 6.45
C ALA A 97 -4.49 -8.52 6.86
N ALA A 98 -4.60 -7.76 7.96
CA ALA A 98 -3.48 -6.98 8.50
C ALA A 98 -2.30 -7.89 8.91
N LEU A 99 -2.58 -9.01 9.59
CA LEU A 99 -1.55 -9.99 9.95
C LEU A 99 -0.90 -10.62 8.70
N SER A 100 -1.68 -10.97 7.68
CA SER A 100 -1.18 -11.51 6.41
C SER A 100 -0.27 -10.52 5.69
N TYR A 101 -0.68 -9.25 5.55
CA TYR A 101 0.15 -8.23 4.90
C TYR A 101 1.42 -7.94 5.69
N LYS A 102 1.33 -7.84 7.03
CA LYS A 102 2.51 -7.64 7.88
C LYS A 102 3.49 -8.81 7.75
N THR A 103 3.02 -10.04 7.87
CA THR A 103 3.88 -11.23 7.80
C THR A 103 4.50 -11.45 6.41
N ILE A 104 3.76 -11.21 5.32
CA ILE A 104 4.34 -11.20 3.96
C ILE A 104 5.45 -10.16 3.86
N THR A 105 5.22 -8.95 4.39
CA THR A 105 6.21 -7.88 4.36
C THR A 105 7.48 -8.28 5.13
N LEU A 106 7.34 -8.90 6.31
CA LEU A 106 8.47 -9.38 7.09
C LEU A 106 9.27 -10.47 6.34
N VAL A 107 8.58 -11.47 5.77
CA VAL A 107 9.24 -12.56 5.01
C VAL A 107 9.95 -12.01 3.78
N GLY A 108 9.31 -11.11 3.03
CA GLY A 108 9.87 -10.52 1.82
C GLY A 108 11.09 -9.64 2.07
N ASN A 109 11.21 -9.04 3.26
CA ASN A 109 12.33 -8.19 3.66
C ASN A 109 13.37 -8.90 4.54
N GLY A 110 13.22 -10.21 4.79
CA GLY A 110 14.15 -10.96 5.65
C GLY A 110 14.18 -10.48 7.10
N ALA A 111 13.08 -9.91 7.60
CA ALA A 111 12.97 -9.40 8.96
C ALA A 111 12.41 -10.46 9.91
N GLY A 112 13.07 -10.66 11.06
CA GLY A 112 12.69 -11.65 12.07
C GLY A 112 12.92 -13.10 11.65
N ASP A 113 12.32 -14.05 12.39
CA ASP A 113 12.45 -15.48 12.10
C ASP A 113 11.57 -15.88 10.90
N ARG A 114 12.21 -16.28 9.80
CA ARG A 114 11.51 -16.63 8.54
C ARG A 114 10.51 -17.77 8.74
N ARG A 115 10.86 -18.80 9.51
CA ARG A 115 10.02 -20.00 9.68
C ARG A 115 8.76 -19.66 10.48
N GLN A 116 8.91 -18.92 11.56
CA GLN A 116 7.81 -18.40 12.37
C GLN A 116 6.89 -17.51 11.53
N ASN A 117 7.45 -16.55 10.78
CA ASN A 117 6.67 -15.62 9.97
C ASN A 117 5.89 -16.34 8.85
N LEU A 118 6.48 -17.35 8.21
CA LEU A 118 5.78 -18.21 7.24
C LEU A 118 4.64 -19.00 7.89
N GLY A 119 4.87 -19.55 9.09
CA GLY A 119 3.82 -20.24 9.86
C GLY A 119 2.65 -19.33 10.23
N LEU A 120 2.95 -18.10 10.67
CA LEU A 120 1.94 -17.08 10.97
C LEU A 120 1.16 -16.67 9.72
N LEU A 121 1.84 -16.44 8.60
CA LEU A 121 1.22 -16.11 7.34
C LEU A 121 0.24 -17.19 6.88
N SER A 122 0.67 -18.45 6.86
CA SER A 122 -0.19 -19.59 6.49
C SER A 122 -1.42 -19.71 7.39
N ASN A 123 -1.28 -19.48 8.70
CA ASN A 123 -2.41 -19.47 9.61
C ASN A 123 -3.37 -18.31 9.31
N ALA A 124 -2.84 -17.10 9.16
CA ALA A 124 -3.64 -15.91 8.88
C ALA A 124 -4.42 -16.02 7.58
N LEU A 125 -3.80 -16.52 6.50
CA LEU A 125 -4.48 -16.75 5.22
C LEU A 125 -5.62 -17.75 5.34
N ARG A 126 -5.40 -18.90 6.00
CA ARG A 126 -6.46 -19.90 6.21
C ARG A 126 -7.62 -19.36 7.05
N ARG A 127 -7.32 -18.56 8.08
CA ARG A 127 -8.36 -17.94 8.92
C ARG A 127 -9.15 -16.90 8.14
N TRP A 128 -8.48 -16.05 7.39
CA TRP A 128 -9.12 -15.06 6.53
C TRP A 128 -10.03 -15.75 5.50
N GLU A 129 -9.52 -16.76 4.80
CA GLU A 129 -10.31 -17.52 3.84
C GLU A 129 -11.54 -18.19 4.49
N SER A 130 -11.40 -18.75 5.70
CA SER A 130 -12.54 -19.38 6.37
C SER A 130 -13.66 -18.40 6.75
N LEU A 131 -13.32 -17.12 6.96
CA LEU A 131 -14.28 -16.07 7.28
C LEU A 131 -14.89 -15.47 6.01
N GLU A 132 -14.14 -15.44 4.90
CA GLU A 132 -14.55 -14.89 3.62
C GLU A 132 -14.25 -15.86 2.46
N PRO A 133 -14.96 -17.00 2.38
CA PRO A 133 -14.63 -18.08 1.44
C PRO A 133 -14.83 -17.71 -0.04
N SER A 134 -15.54 -16.61 -0.32
CA SER A 134 -15.74 -16.08 -1.67
C SER A 134 -14.69 -15.05 -2.10
N ASN A 135 -13.91 -14.50 -1.15
CA ASN A 135 -12.90 -13.48 -1.43
C ASN A 135 -11.63 -14.12 -1.99
N SER A 136 -11.20 -13.68 -3.18
CA SER A 136 -10.03 -14.23 -3.87
C SER A 136 -8.68 -13.74 -3.36
N VAL A 137 -8.63 -12.64 -2.59
CA VAL A 137 -7.37 -12.03 -2.14
C VAL A 137 -6.50 -12.99 -1.31
N PRO A 138 -7.02 -13.73 -0.31
CA PRO A 138 -6.23 -14.71 0.43
C PRO A 138 -5.53 -15.74 -0.47
N ARG A 139 -6.19 -16.21 -1.53
CA ARG A 139 -5.63 -17.19 -2.47
C ARG A 139 -4.52 -16.61 -3.33
N TYR A 140 -4.63 -15.35 -3.77
CA TYR A 140 -3.49 -14.71 -4.44
C TYR A 140 -2.30 -14.50 -3.49
N LEU A 141 -2.53 -14.18 -2.22
CA LEU A 141 -1.46 -14.08 -1.23
C LEU A 141 -0.88 -15.46 -0.86
N GLU A 142 -1.66 -16.53 -0.95
CA GLU A 142 -1.17 -17.91 -0.84
C GLU A 142 -0.23 -18.27 -2.01
N ALA A 143 -0.47 -17.72 -3.20
CA ALA A 143 0.49 -17.83 -4.29
C ALA A 143 1.84 -17.18 -3.93
N ARG A 144 1.81 -15.99 -3.31
CA ARG A 144 3.02 -15.33 -2.78
C ARG A 144 3.72 -16.18 -1.72
N TYR A 145 2.96 -16.77 -0.80
CA TYR A 145 3.48 -17.71 0.20
C TYR A 145 4.17 -18.92 -0.45
N SER A 146 3.55 -19.53 -1.45
CA SER A 146 4.10 -20.67 -2.18
C SER A 146 5.41 -20.33 -2.89
N LEU A 147 5.51 -19.12 -3.47
CA LEU A 147 6.76 -18.61 -4.05
C LEU A 147 7.87 -18.46 -3.00
N PHE A 148 7.56 -18.01 -1.77
CA PHE A 148 8.54 -17.97 -0.68
C PHE A 148 9.06 -19.36 -0.28
N LEU A 149 8.28 -20.41 -0.54
CA LEU A 149 8.66 -21.81 -0.35
C LEU A 149 9.28 -22.44 -1.61
N THR A 150 9.56 -21.65 -2.66
CA THR A 150 10.03 -22.13 -3.96
C THR A 150 9.06 -23.12 -4.65
N ASN A 151 7.79 -23.16 -4.23
CA ASN A 151 6.75 -24.00 -4.78
C ASN A 151 5.98 -23.27 -5.89
N VAL A 152 6.58 -23.20 -7.08
CA VAL A 152 5.94 -22.58 -8.26
C VAL A 152 4.63 -23.28 -8.64
N PRO A 153 4.53 -24.62 -8.70
CA PRO A 153 3.26 -25.30 -9.02
C PRO A 153 2.11 -24.92 -8.09
N GLY A 154 2.35 -24.90 -6.77
CA GLY A 154 1.32 -24.48 -5.79
C GLY A 154 0.92 -23.01 -5.93
N ALA A 155 1.85 -22.14 -6.34
CA ALA A 155 1.54 -20.75 -6.61
C ALA A 155 0.62 -20.60 -7.85
N VAL A 156 0.88 -21.36 -8.91
CA VAL A 156 0.03 -21.39 -10.11
C VAL A 156 -1.36 -21.91 -9.79
N GLU A 157 -1.46 -23.01 -9.02
CA GLU A 157 -2.75 -23.56 -8.57
C GLU A 157 -3.56 -22.52 -7.76
N SER A 158 -2.91 -21.84 -6.83
CA SER A 158 -3.55 -20.81 -5.99
C SER A 158 -4.10 -19.65 -6.84
N VAL A 159 -3.37 -19.20 -7.85
CA VAL A 159 -3.83 -18.17 -8.81
C VAL A 159 -5.03 -18.67 -9.62
N ALA A 160 -4.96 -19.89 -10.14
CA ALA A 160 -6.04 -20.48 -10.93
C ALA A 160 -7.32 -20.65 -10.09
N MET A 161 -7.19 -21.02 -8.82
CA MET A 161 -8.32 -21.06 -7.88
C MET A 161 -8.89 -19.66 -7.63
N ALA A 162 -8.04 -18.68 -7.32
CA ALA A 162 -8.45 -17.30 -7.09
C ALA A 162 -9.23 -16.71 -8.27
N ASN A 163 -8.83 -17.04 -9.50
CA ASN A 163 -9.49 -16.58 -10.73
C ASN A 163 -10.91 -17.14 -10.90
N ARG A 164 -11.23 -18.28 -10.29
CA ARG A 164 -12.59 -18.88 -10.32
C ARG A 164 -13.54 -18.26 -9.30
N MET A 165 -13.01 -17.50 -8.35
CA MET A 165 -13.80 -16.85 -7.30
C MET A 165 -14.35 -15.51 -7.80
N THR A 166 -15.54 -15.14 -7.34
CA THR A 166 -16.27 -13.97 -7.86
C THR A 166 -15.92 -12.65 -7.17
N GLN A 167 -15.49 -12.68 -5.90
CA GLN A 167 -15.19 -11.48 -5.12
C GLN A 167 -13.68 -11.22 -5.09
N PHE A 168 -13.31 -9.94 -5.18
CA PHE A 168 -11.94 -9.46 -5.04
C PHE A 168 -11.97 -8.23 -4.15
N ASP A 169 -11.96 -8.46 -2.84
CA ASP A 169 -12.08 -7.40 -1.84
C ASP A 169 -10.75 -7.27 -1.09
N THR A 170 -9.96 -6.28 -1.50
CA THR A 170 -8.74 -5.93 -0.77
C THR A 170 -9.10 -5.19 0.51
N TYR A 171 -8.24 -5.33 1.52
CA TYR A 171 -8.42 -4.62 2.80
C TYR A 171 -7.60 -3.34 2.87
N GLU A 172 -7.18 -2.78 1.74
CA GLU A 172 -6.43 -1.52 1.71
C GLU A 172 -7.27 -0.39 2.32
N GLU A 173 -8.44 -0.05 1.77
CA GLU A 173 -9.26 1.06 2.30
C GLU A 173 -9.67 0.89 3.78
N PRO A 174 -10.14 -0.30 4.23
CA PRO A 174 -10.40 -0.52 5.66
C PRO A 174 -9.15 -0.33 6.52
N ILE A 175 -7.98 -0.80 6.10
CA ILE A 175 -6.72 -0.63 6.84
C ILE A 175 -6.31 0.85 6.85
N ARG A 176 -6.47 1.59 5.74
CA ARG A 176 -6.26 3.05 5.69
C ARG A 176 -7.04 3.75 6.79
N THR A 177 -8.32 3.38 6.93
CA THR A 177 -9.23 3.96 7.93
C THR A 177 -8.75 3.64 9.35
N CYS A 178 -8.26 2.42 9.58
CA CYS A 178 -7.64 2.05 10.87
C CYS A 178 -6.42 2.91 11.17
N VAL A 179 -5.55 3.12 10.17
CA VAL A 179 -4.33 3.92 10.30
C VAL A 179 -4.66 5.38 10.62
N GLU A 180 -5.58 5.99 9.86
CA GLU A 180 -6.01 7.37 10.09
C GLU A 180 -6.53 7.53 11.52
N LYS A 181 -7.43 6.63 11.95
CA LYS A 181 -8.00 6.63 13.31
C LYS A 181 -6.91 6.62 14.38
N VAL A 182 -5.91 5.77 14.23
CA VAL A 182 -4.79 5.67 15.19
C VAL A 182 -4.01 6.96 15.29
N PHE A 183 -3.61 7.55 14.16
CA PHE A 183 -2.85 8.80 14.17
C PHE A 183 -3.66 9.95 14.77
N ARG A 184 -4.96 10.04 14.45
CA ARG A 184 -5.86 11.03 15.04
C ARG A 184 -5.97 10.85 16.57
N ALA A 185 -6.06 9.61 17.04
CA ALA A 185 -6.07 9.29 18.48
C ALA A 185 -4.74 9.58 19.19
N ARG A 186 -3.64 9.77 18.47
CA ARG A 186 -2.33 10.23 18.99
C ARG A 186 -2.12 11.74 18.86
N GLY A 187 -3.16 12.49 18.47
CA GLY A 187 -3.09 13.95 18.39
C GLY A 187 -2.42 14.48 17.12
N TYR A 188 -2.26 13.64 16.08
CA TYR A 188 -1.73 14.10 14.82
C TYR A 188 -2.70 15.09 14.13
N PRO A 189 -2.18 16.14 13.47
CA PRO A 189 -2.98 16.97 12.58
C PRO A 189 -3.71 16.13 11.53
N ARG A 190 -4.87 16.59 11.08
CA ARG A 190 -5.75 15.83 10.18
C ARG A 190 -5.03 15.54 8.86
N TYR A 191 -4.35 16.53 8.29
CA TYR A 191 -3.53 16.37 7.11
C TYR A 191 -2.49 15.26 7.28
N SER A 192 -1.69 15.31 8.34
CA SER A 192 -0.62 14.34 8.58
C SER A 192 -1.16 12.93 8.77
N ALA A 193 -2.28 12.78 9.48
CA ALA A 193 -2.94 11.49 9.66
C ALA A 193 -3.43 10.89 8.32
N LEU A 194 -4.09 11.70 7.47
CA LEU A 194 -4.58 11.27 6.16
C LEU A 194 -3.43 10.93 5.18
N LEU A 195 -2.35 11.71 5.22
CA LEU A 195 -1.18 11.48 4.38
C LEU A 195 -0.45 10.19 4.78
N LEU A 196 -0.18 10.00 6.07
CA LEU A 196 0.44 8.77 6.58
C LEU A 196 -0.47 7.55 6.35
N ALA A 197 -1.77 7.74 6.51
CA ALA A 197 -2.75 6.73 6.14
C ALA A 197 -2.62 6.38 4.66
N SER A 198 -2.49 7.33 3.74
CA SER A 198 -2.37 7.03 2.30
C SER A 198 -1.16 6.17 1.92
N GLY A 199 -0.09 6.16 2.72
CA GLY A 199 1.14 5.39 2.47
C GLY A 199 1.08 3.87 2.70
N HIS A 200 -0.03 3.32 3.20
CA HIS A 200 -0.15 1.91 3.64
C HIS A 200 -0.38 0.85 2.53
N SER A 201 -0.26 1.20 1.24
CA SER A 201 -0.64 0.38 0.06
C SER A 201 0.21 -0.90 -0.17
N SER A 202 0.31 -1.77 0.83
CA SER A 202 1.12 -3.00 0.76
C SER A 202 0.43 -4.14 0.00
N GLY A 203 -0.91 -4.19 -0.03
CA GLY A 203 -1.65 -5.33 -0.59
C GLY A 203 -1.43 -5.50 -2.09
N SER A 204 -1.73 -4.46 -2.86
CA SER A 204 -1.58 -4.40 -4.32
C SER A 204 -0.14 -4.62 -4.77
N LEU A 205 0.84 -4.15 -3.98
CA LEU A 205 2.25 -4.41 -4.23
C LEU A 205 2.57 -5.90 -4.13
N HIS A 206 2.17 -6.57 -3.04
CA HIS A 206 2.44 -8.00 -2.82
C HIS A 206 1.79 -8.88 -3.89
N LEU A 207 0.55 -8.57 -4.28
CA LEU A 207 -0.17 -9.24 -5.36
C LEU A 207 0.56 -9.09 -6.70
N THR A 208 0.99 -7.87 -7.01
CA THR A 208 1.74 -7.59 -8.24
C THR A 208 3.11 -8.27 -8.25
N MET A 209 3.82 -8.29 -7.12
CA MET A 209 5.10 -8.98 -7.00
C MET A 209 4.95 -10.49 -7.23
N ALA A 210 3.89 -11.11 -6.68
CA ALA A 210 3.58 -12.52 -6.95
C ALA A 210 3.40 -12.78 -8.45
N GLY A 211 2.60 -11.95 -9.14
CA GLY A 211 2.40 -12.07 -10.58
C GLY A 211 3.69 -11.88 -11.39
N LYS A 212 4.51 -10.89 -11.04
CA LYS A 212 5.80 -10.64 -11.71
C LYS A 212 6.78 -11.80 -11.55
N GLU A 213 6.85 -12.42 -10.38
CA GLU A 213 7.71 -13.57 -10.14
C GLU A 213 7.24 -14.81 -10.90
N LEU A 214 5.92 -15.04 -10.96
CA LEU A 214 5.37 -16.13 -11.77
C LEU A 214 5.64 -15.95 -13.27
N LEU A 215 5.58 -14.73 -13.81
CA LEU A 215 5.97 -14.44 -15.20
C LEU A 215 7.46 -14.66 -15.48
N ARG A 216 8.31 -14.68 -14.44
CA ARG A 216 9.75 -14.92 -14.55
C ARG A 216 10.12 -16.40 -14.38
N ALA A 217 9.28 -17.18 -13.68
CA ALA A 217 9.53 -18.60 -13.43
C ALA A 217 9.50 -19.41 -14.74
N ALA A 218 10.43 -20.35 -14.89
CA ALA A 218 10.48 -21.27 -16.04
C ALA A 218 10.24 -22.72 -15.59
N PRO A 219 9.55 -23.56 -16.39
CA PRO A 219 8.75 -23.20 -17.56
C PRO A 219 7.42 -22.55 -17.15
N VAL A 220 7.03 -21.50 -17.87
CA VAL A 220 5.71 -20.86 -17.76
C VAL A 220 4.69 -21.86 -18.30
N THR A 221 4.12 -22.72 -17.44
CA THR A 221 3.05 -23.64 -17.84
C THR A 221 1.91 -22.87 -18.50
N PRO A 222 1.22 -23.44 -19.52
CA PRO A 222 0.56 -22.68 -20.59
C PRO A 222 -0.62 -21.77 -20.17
N VAL A 223 -1.07 -21.80 -18.92
CA VAL A 223 -2.25 -21.05 -18.43
C VAL A 223 -1.88 -19.73 -17.73
N THR A 224 -0.60 -19.48 -17.44
CA THR A 224 -0.20 -18.40 -16.53
C THR A 224 -0.32 -16.96 -17.07
N PRO A 225 -0.01 -16.62 -18.34
CA PRO A 225 -0.15 -15.23 -18.80
C PRO A 225 -1.61 -14.74 -18.79
N ALA A 226 -2.56 -15.58 -19.19
CA ALA A 226 -3.99 -15.24 -19.15
C ALA A 226 -4.50 -15.07 -17.71
N ASP A 227 -4.09 -15.98 -16.82
CA ASP A 227 -4.44 -15.92 -15.40
C ASP A 227 -3.90 -14.66 -14.71
N LEU A 228 -2.66 -14.26 -15.03
CA LEU A 228 -2.03 -13.08 -14.45
C LEU A 228 -2.57 -11.78 -15.06
N SER A 229 -3.11 -11.82 -16.28
CA SER A 229 -3.90 -10.72 -16.84
C SER A 229 -5.19 -10.48 -16.04
N ILE A 230 -5.87 -11.53 -15.57
CA ILE A 230 -7.05 -11.40 -14.68
C ILE A 230 -6.67 -10.73 -13.37
N LEU A 231 -5.61 -11.19 -12.71
CA LEU A 231 -5.10 -10.56 -11.48
C LEU A 231 -4.77 -9.08 -11.73
N GLY A 232 -4.06 -8.77 -12.83
CA GLY A 232 -3.71 -7.41 -13.19
C GLY A 232 -4.93 -6.52 -13.42
N ARG A 233 -6.01 -7.03 -14.03
CA ARG A 233 -7.29 -6.29 -14.15
C ARG A 233 -7.94 -6.02 -12.80
N ARG A 234 -7.99 -7.01 -11.92
CA ARG A 234 -8.57 -6.90 -10.57
C ARG A 234 -7.81 -5.91 -9.68
N VAL A 235 -6.48 -5.94 -9.74
CA VAL A 235 -5.65 -4.93 -9.06
C VAL A 235 -5.88 -3.55 -9.68
N ALA A 236 -6.04 -3.48 -11.01
CA ALA A 236 -6.25 -2.21 -11.69
C ALA A 236 -7.61 -1.55 -11.41
N SER A 237 -8.62 -2.31 -10.97
CA SER A 237 -9.89 -1.76 -10.50
C SER A 237 -9.83 -1.13 -9.09
N GLY A 238 -8.66 -1.11 -8.45
CA GLY A 238 -8.47 -0.40 -7.18
C GLY A 238 -8.69 1.12 -7.33
N LYS A 239 -9.03 1.79 -6.22
CA LYS A 239 -9.32 3.23 -6.21
C LYS A 239 -8.09 4.14 -6.17
N THR A 240 -6.88 3.57 -6.11
CA THR A 240 -5.61 4.32 -6.07
C THR A 240 -4.90 4.28 -7.41
N MET A 241 -4.21 5.37 -7.76
CA MET A 241 -3.40 5.46 -8.97
C MET A 241 -2.28 4.42 -8.96
N LEU A 242 -1.69 4.14 -7.79
CA LEU A 242 -0.65 3.14 -7.64
C LEU A 242 -1.17 1.73 -7.94
N ALA A 243 -2.31 1.33 -7.39
CA ALA A 243 -2.89 0.02 -7.69
C ALA A 243 -3.21 -0.10 -9.19
N GLU A 244 -3.80 0.94 -9.79
CA GLU A 244 -4.06 0.98 -11.23
C GLU A 244 -2.78 0.82 -12.06
N LEU A 245 -1.74 1.58 -11.77
CA LEU A 245 -0.44 1.49 -12.46
C LEU A 245 0.21 0.11 -12.32
N LEU A 246 0.16 -0.49 -11.12
CA LEU A 246 0.71 -1.81 -10.84
C LEU A 246 -0.04 -2.90 -11.61
N GLY A 247 -1.38 -2.85 -11.60
CA GLY A 247 -2.24 -3.77 -12.33
C GLY A 247 -2.07 -3.68 -13.84
N LEU A 248 -2.06 -2.47 -14.41
CA LEU A 248 -1.78 -2.23 -15.85
C LEU A 248 -0.40 -2.74 -16.25
N SER A 249 0.61 -2.51 -15.40
CA SER A 249 1.97 -2.98 -15.68
C SER A 249 2.06 -4.51 -15.67
N LEU A 250 1.33 -5.19 -14.78
CA LEU A 250 1.25 -6.64 -14.77
C LEU A 250 0.56 -7.17 -16.04
N GLN A 251 -0.54 -6.55 -16.46
CA GLN A 251 -1.26 -6.92 -17.69
C GLN A 251 -0.36 -6.80 -18.92
N LEU A 252 0.34 -5.68 -19.09
CA LEU A 252 1.27 -5.47 -20.21
C LEU A 252 2.37 -6.53 -20.23
N GLN A 253 2.97 -6.86 -19.08
CA GLN A 253 4.00 -7.90 -18.99
C GLN A 253 3.45 -9.29 -19.33
N ALA A 254 2.22 -9.59 -18.90
CA ALA A 254 1.56 -10.85 -19.24
C ALA A 254 1.28 -10.94 -20.74
N MET A 255 0.83 -9.85 -21.38
CA MET A 255 0.64 -9.79 -22.84
C MET A 255 1.95 -10.02 -23.60
N ASP A 256 3.04 -9.35 -23.18
CA ASP A 256 4.36 -9.49 -23.82
C ASP A 256 4.91 -10.93 -23.70
N ARG A 257 4.52 -11.67 -22.66
CA ARG A 257 4.91 -13.08 -22.43
C ARG A 257 3.97 -14.11 -23.08
N GLY A 258 2.70 -13.77 -23.26
CA GLY A 258 1.65 -14.68 -23.72
C GLY A 258 1.35 -14.61 -25.23
N ALA A 259 1.79 -13.59 -25.94
CA ALA A 259 1.34 -13.36 -27.31
C ALA A 259 2.16 -14.09 -28.39
N SER A 260 1.50 -14.99 -29.12
CA SER A 260 1.72 -15.24 -30.55
C SER A 260 0.78 -14.30 -31.36
N LYS A 261 1.27 -13.10 -31.71
CA LYS A 261 0.62 -12.01 -32.51
C LYS A 261 -0.44 -11.13 -31.81
N PRO A 262 -0.68 -9.88 -32.29
CA PRO A 262 -0.80 -8.73 -31.40
C PRO A 262 -2.23 -8.34 -31.02
N LEU A 263 -2.46 -8.20 -29.72
CA LEU A 263 -3.55 -7.41 -29.13
C LEU A 263 -3.19 -5.91 -29.16
N GLU A 264 -2.73 -5.40 -30.31
CA GLU A 264 -2.16 -4.06 -30.46
C GLU A 264 -3.11 -2.96 -29.97
N LYS A 265 -4.41 -3.10 -30.25
CA LYS A 265 -5.44 -2.16 -29.80
C LYS A 265 -5.59 -2.16 -28.28
N GLU A 266 -5.71 -3.34 -27.65
CA GLU A 266 -5.83 -3.45 -26.20
C GLU A 266 -4.57 -2.94 -25.51
N ARG A 267 -3.39 -3.31 -26.05
CA ARG A 267 -2.11 -2.82 -25.57
C ARG A 267 -2.03 -1.29 -25.64
N SER A 268 -2.46 -0.70 -26.76
CA SER A 268 -2.51 0.77 -26.92
C SER A 268 -3.39 1.42 -25.87
N VAL A 269 -4.58 0.87 -25.60
CA VAL A 269 -5.50 1.37 -24.55
C VAL A 269 -4.84 1.31 -23.18
N LEU A 270 -4.21 0.19 -22.81
CA LEU A 270 -3.52 0.06 -21.52
C LEU A 270 -2.33 1.02 -21.39
N VAL A 271 -1.57 1.22 -22.48
CA VAL A 271 -0.45 2.18 -22.53
C VAL A 271 -0.96 3.61 -22.39
N GLN A 272 -2.01 3.99 -23.13
CA GLN A 272 -2.62 5.32 -23.02
C GLN A 272 -3.12 5.58 -21.60
N ARG A 273 -3.82 4.62 -20.99
CA ARG A 273 -4.30 4.75 -19.62
C ARG A 273 -3.15 4.87 -18.61
N LYS A 274 -2.11 4.06 -18.77
CA LYS A 274 -0.90 4.16 -17.95
C LYS A 274 -0.24 5.54 -18.07
N THR A 275 -0.10 6.06 -19.29
CA THR A 275 0.46 7.40 -19.56
C THR A 275 -0.39 8.49 -18.90
N TYR A 276 -1.72 8.36 -18.96
CA TYR A 276 -2.64 9.29 -18.32
C TYR A 276 -2.44 9.34 -16.79
N ILE A 277 -2.34 8.18 -16.14
CA ILE A 277 -2.07 8.14 -14.69
C ILE A 277 -0.69 8.73 -14.37
N GLN A 278 0.30 8.53 -15.23
CA GLN A 278 1.62 9.17 -15.06
C GLN A 278 1.55 10.70 -15.19
N GLN A 279 0.69 11.23 -16.06
CA GLN A 279 0.43 12.67 -16.16
C GLN A 279 -0.25 13.20 -14.89
N MET A 280 -1.22 12.47 -14.33
CA MET A 280 -1.87 12.78 -13.05
C MET A 280 -0.87 12.85 -11.91
N ALA A 281 -0.03 11.82 -11.78
CA ALA A 281 1.03 11.78 -10.77
C ALA A 281 2.01 12.95 -10.93
N LYS A 282 2.38 13.28 -12.17
CA LYS A 282 3.25 14.43 -12.48
C LYS A 282 2.60 15.76 -12.11
N PHE A 283 1.29 15.91 -12.31
CA PHE A 283 0.56 17.10 -11.88
C PHE A 283 0.62 17.27 -10.36
N LEU A 284 0.35 16.21 -9.59
CA LEU A 284 0.42 16.23 -8.14
C LEU A 284 1.81 16.59 -7.62
N THR A 285 2.86 16.44 -8.44
CA THR A 285 4.25 16.82 -8.11
C THR A 285 4.76 18.04 -8.85
N SER A 286 3.87 18.76 -9.52
CA SER A 286 4.22 19.95 -10.28
C SER A 286 4.18 21.23 -9.42
N PRO A 287 4.83 22.32 -9.88
CA PRO A 287 4.69 23.62 -9.23
C PRO A 287 3.25 24.13 -9.14
N ALA A 288 2.33 23.63 -9.98
CA ALA A 288 0.93 24.03 -9.98
C ALA A 288 0.25 23.79 -8.62
N VAL A 289 0.64 22.72 -7.90
CA VAL A 289 0.05 22.40 -6.60
C VAL A 289 0.86 22.93 -5.41
N SER A 290 1.94 23.68 -5.66
CA SER A 290 2.84 24.20 -4.60
C SER A 290 2.18 25.24 -3.70
N GLY A 291 1.14 25.92 -4.19
CA GLY A 291 0.36 26.94 -3.49
C GLY A 291 -0.91 26.42 -2.80
N VAL A 292 -1.24 25.13 -2.96
CA VAL A 292 -2.48 24.55 -2.42
C VAL A 292 -2.43 24.55 -0.89
N SER A 293 -3.53 24.99 -0.26
CA SER A 293 -3.66 25.08 1.20
C SER A 293 -3.77 23.71 1.87
N GLU A 294 -3.47 23.63 3.18
CA GLU A 294 -3.66 22.40 3.97
C GLU A 294 -5.10 21.91 3.90
N GLU A 295 -6.07 22.82 4.03
CA GLU A 295 -7.50 22.49 3.97
C GLU A 295 -7.86 21.83 2.64
N ARG A 296 -7.32 22.33 1.53
CA ARG A 296 -7.60 21.77 0.21
C ARG A 296 -6.94 20.40 0.02
N TRP A 297 -5.74 20.20 0.55
CA TRP A 297 -5.12 18.86 0.55
C TRP A 297 -5.89 17.85 1.41
N VAL A 298 -6.41 18.27 2.57
CA VAL A 298 -7.30 17.42 3.38
C VAL A 298 -8.51 17.00 2.56
N GLN A 299 -9.17 17.94 1.89
CA GLN A 299 -10.30 17.64 1.00
C GLN A 299 -9.91 16.68 -0.13
N PHE A 300 -8.72 16.84 -0.71
CA PHE A 300 -8.19 15.92 -1.73
C PHE A 300 -8.03 14.49 -1.20
N TYR A 301 -7.44 14.27 -0.01
CA TYR A 301 -7.27 12.92 0.54
C TYR A 301 -8.61 12.27 0.92
N GLU A 302 -9.57 13.06 1.35
CA GLU A 302 -10.93 12.60 1.66
C GLU A 302 -11.70 12.24 0.38
N ALA A 303 -11.61 13.09 -0.64
CA ALA A 303 -12.14 12.81 -1.96
C ALA A 303 -11.50 11.54 -2.55
N SER A 304 -10.17 11.41 -2.44
CA SER A 304 -9.43 10.21 -2.88
C SER A 304 -9.93 8.95 -2.18
N SER A 305 -10.38 9.09 -0.93
CA SER A 305 -10.96 7.99 -0.17
C SER A 305 -12.37 7.61 -0.63
N ASN A 306 -13.19 8.61 -0.96
CA ASN A 306 -14.60 8.42 -1.27
C ASN A 306 -14.86 8.05 -2.74
N LYS A 307 -14.25 8.78 -3.68
CA LYS A 307 -14.48 8.63 -5.14
C LYS A 307 -13.26 8.13 -5.93
N GLY A 308 -12.14 7.90 -5.25
CA GLY A 308 -10.89 7.46 -5.86
C GLY A 308 -9.92 8.59 -6.21
N GLU A 309 -8.63 8.26 -6.18
CA GLU A 309 -7.52 9.19 -6.28
C GLU A 309 -7.45 9.90 -7.64
N MET A 310 -7.78 9.18 -8.73
CA MET A 310 -7.86 9.74 -10.09
C MET A 310 -8.88 10.90 -10.17
N SER A 311 -10.12 10.65 -9.76
CA SER A 311 -11.18 11.66 -9.79
C SER A 311 -10.90 12.83 -8.83
N ALA A 312 -10.28 12.55 -7.67
CA ALA A 312 -9.84 13.61 -6.76
C ALA A 312 -8.74 14.48 -7.38
N THR A 313 -7.82 13.88 -8.16
CA THR A 313 -6.74 14.60 -8.86
C THR A 313 -7.29 15.47 -9.99
N GLU A 314 -8.23 14.95 -10.78
CA GLU A 314 -8.88 15.71 -11.86
C GLU A 314 -9.62 16.95 -11.33
N ASP A 315 -10.32 16.82 -10.19
CA ASP A 315 -11.03 17.94 -9.59
C ASP A 315 -10.06 18.98 -9.02
N LEU A 316 -8.98 18.54 -8.35
CA LEU A 316 -7.91 19.46 -7.92
C LEU A 316 -7.30 20.18 -9.13
N ALA A 317 -6.99 19.46 -10.21
CA ALA A 317 -6.40 20.03 -11.41
C ALA A 317 -7.32 21.07 -12.09
N ARG A 318 -8.63 20.80 -12.14
CA ARG A 318 -9.62 21.75 -12.69
C ARG A 318 -9.69 23.03 -11.86
N GLU A 319 -9.70 22.90 -10.53
CA GLU A 319 -9.79 24.03 -9.61
C GLU A 319 -8.51 24.90 -9.64
N GLU A 320 -7.34 24.29 -9.81
CA GLU A 320 -6.07 25.00 -9.95
C GLU A 320 -5.85 25.56 -11.38
N GLY A 321 -6.82 25.46 -12.29
CA GLY A 321 -6.72 26.01 -13.65
C GLY A 321 -5.83 25.20 -14.60
N HIS A 322 -5.55 23.93 -14.29
CA HIS A 322 -4.72 23.01 -15.06
C HIS A 322 -5.50 21.76 -15.48
N PRO A 323 -6.59 21.86 -16.26
CA PRO A 323 -7.37 20.69 -16.67
C PRO A 323 -6.48 19.69 -17.42
N LEU A 324 -6.56 18.43 -17.00
CA LEU A 324 -5.78 17.32 -17.56
C LEU A 324 -6.63 16.62 -18.63
N ASN A 325 -6.28 16.86 -19.90
CA ASN A 325 -6.94 16.31 -21.09
C ASN A 325 -6.52 14.88 -21.39
#